data_AF-M1PWH5-F1
#
_entry.id   AF-M1PWH5-F1
#
_cell.length_a   1.000
_cell.length_b   1.000
_cell.length_c   1.000
_cell.angle_alpha   90.00
_cell.angle_beta   90.00
_cell.angle_gamma   90.00
#
_symmetry.space_group_name_H-M   'P 1'
#
loop_
_entity.id
_entity.type
_entity.pdbx_description
1 polymer ?
#
loop_
_entity_poly.entity_id
_entity_poly.type
_entity_poly.pdbx_seq_one_letter_code
_entity_poly.pdbx_strand_id
1 'polypeptide(L)'
;MLEDNIIAFDCLEHEKNTVRDLSCAVIESSNQDLKQSLIQMRNQAEQDQSEIFHMAEQNGWYLAADKVDPQHVSRFWNFFQQTFQTAQQPTGYQGVTGYQYQNVGQNMGTSPGGGQRTGGNQPQYPKY
;
A
#
# COMPACT_ATOMS: atom_id res chain seq x y z
N MET A 1 -25.08 -6.96 -36.08
CA MET A 1 -25.52 -6.79 -34.68
C MET A 1 -24.27 -6.81 -33.82
N LEU A 2 -24.24 -6.03 -32.72
CA LEU A 2 -23.21 -6.26 -31.70
C LEU A 2 -23.43 -7.66 -31.12
N GLU A 3 -22.35 -8.38 -30.83
CA GLU A 3 -22.41 -9.67 -30.15
C GLU A 3 -22.46 -9.46 -28.63
N ASP A 4 -23.22 -10.29 -27.92
CA ASP A 4 -23.46 -10.13 -26.47
C ASP A 4 -22.16 -10.22 -25.65
N ASN A 5 -21.18 -10.99 -26.10
CA ASN A 5 -19.85 -11.06 -25.49
C ASN A 5 -19.09 -9.73 -25.60
N ILE A 6 -19.19 -9.01 -26.73
CA ILE A 6 -18.55 -7.70 -26.92
C ILE A 6 -19.20 -6.68 -25.98
N ILE A 7 -20.54 -6.70 -25.88
CA ILE A 7 -21.27 -5.83 -24.94
C ILE A 7 -20.83 -6.14 -23.50
N ALA A 8 -20.74 -7.42 -23.12
CA ALA A 8 -20.30 -7.82 -21.80
C ALA A 8 -18.87 -7.36 -21.49
N PHE A 9 -17.95 -7.43 -22.45
CA PHE A 9 -16.59 -6.93 -22.28
C PHE A 9 -16.52 -5.42 -22.17
N ASP A 10 -17.27 -4.69 -23.00
CA ASP A 10 -17.34 -3.22 -22.91
C ASP A 10 -17.89 -2.78 -21.55
N CYS A 11 -18.94 -3.44 -21.05
CA CYS A 11 -19.48 -3.18 -19.71
C CYS A 11 -18.46 -3.55 -18.61
N LEU A 12 -17.75 -4.67 -18.73
CA LEU A 12 -16.70 -5.06 -17.77
C LEU A 12 -15.58 -4.02 -17.70
N GLU A 13 -15.12 -3.52 -18.85
CA GLU A 13 -14.10 -2.46 -18.89
C GLU A 13 -14.64 -1.11 -18.41
N HIS A 14 -15.91 -0.82 -18.69
CA HIS A 14 -16.57 0.38 -18.17
C HIS A 14 -16.57 0.40 -16.65
N GLU A 15 -17.05 -0.66 -15.99
CA GLU A 15 -17.11 -0.70 -14.53
C GLU A 15 -15.73 -0.66 -13.87
N LYS A 16 -14.71 -1.30 -14.46
CA LYS A 16 -13.32 -1.20 -13.98
C LYS A 16 -12.82 0.25 -13.99
N ASN A 17 -13.09 0.98 -15.06
CA ASN A 17 -12.72 2.39 -15.18
C ASN A 17 -13.51 3.25 -14.18
N THR A 18 -14.81 3.01 -14.03
CA THR A 18 -15.65 3.68 -13.03
C THR A 18 -15.11 3.49 -11.61
N VAL A 19 -14.74 2.27 -11.23
CA VAL A 19 -14.14 1.97 -9.91
C VAL A 19 -12.82 2.74 -9.72
N ARG A 20 -11.97 2.79 -10.74
CA ARG A 20 -10.70 3.53 -10.71
C ARG A 20 -10.94 5.03 -10.51
N ASP A 21 -11.81 5.61 -11.32
CA ASP A 21 -12.07 7.06 -11.32
C ASP A 21 -12.72 7.50 -10.01
N LEU A 22 -13.70 6.73 -9.51
CA LEU A 22 -14.30 6.97 -8.20
C LEU A 22 -13.29 6.85 -7.06
N SER A 23 -12.35 5.91 -7.15
CA SER A 23 -11.28 5.78 -6.15
C SER A 23 -10.37 7.01 -6.10
N CYS A 24 -10.00 7.57 -7.26
CA CYS A 24 -9.28 8.84 -7.35
C CYS A 24 -10.10 9.99 -6.73
N ALA A 25 -11.38 10.11 -7.08
CA ALA A 25 -12.25 11.14 -6.54
C ALA A 25 -12.41 11.06 -5.01
N VAL A 26 -12.49 9.85 -4.44
CA VAL A 26 -12.60 9.62 -2.98
C VAL A 26 -11.38 10.15 -2.23
N ILE A 27 -10.17 9.92 -2.76
CA ILE A 27 -8.93 10.35 -2.10
C ILE A 27 -8.67 11.86 -2.26
N GLU A 28 -9.13 12.45 -3.37
CA GLU A 28 -8.99 13.88 -3.67
C GLU A 28 -10.09 14.74 -3.02
N SER A 29 -11.23 14.15 -2.61
CA SER A 29 -12.33 14.87 -1.97
C SER A 29 -12.01 15.24 -0.52
N SER A 30 -12.10 16.54 -0.20
CA SER A 30 -12.06 17.08 1.16
C SER A 30 -13.44 17.11 1.85
N ASN A 31 -14.52 17.11 1.06
CA ASN A 31 -15.90 17.09 1.56
C ASN A 31 -16.30 15.66 1.98
N GLN A 32 -16.65 15.48 3.25
CA GLN A 32 -16.94 14.16 3.82
C GLN A 32 -18.24 13.54 3.28
N ASP A 33 -19.29 14.34 3.09
CA ASP A 33 -20.58 13.83 2.57
C ASP A 33 -20.44 13.38 1.11
N LEU A 34 -19.71 14.17 0.31
CA LEU A 34 -19.35 13.80 -1.05
C LEU A 34 -18.50 12.52 -1.07
N LYS A 35 -17.52 12.41 -0.16
CA LYS A 35 -16.68 11.22 -0.03
C LYS A 35 -17.51 9.97 0.23
N GLN A 36 -18.46 10.02 1.15
CA GLN A 36 -19.35 8.89 1.43
C GLN A 36 -20.19 8.52 0.20
N SER A 37 -20.70 9.51 -0.52
CA SER A 37 -21.47 9.28 -1.75
C SER A 37 -20.62 8.61 -2.84
N LEU A 38 -19.38 9.05 -3.04
CA LEU A 38 -18.43 8.45 -3.99
C LEU A 38 -18.07 7.01 -3.60
N ILE A 39 -17.89 6.73 -2.30
CA ILE A 39 -17.65 5.37 -1.80
C ILE A 39 -18.85 4.46 -2.10
N GLN A 40 -20.07 4.94 -1.89
CA GLN A 40 -21.29 4.17 -2.19
C GLN A 40 -21.39 3.85 -3.68
N MET A 41 -21.14 4.83 -4.56
CA MET A 41 -21.10 4.60 -6.00
C MET A 41 -20.02 3.60 -6.41
N ARG A 42 -18.82 3.68 -5.80
CA ARG A 42 -17.74 2.72 -6.09
C ARG A 42 -18.13 1.31 -5.70
N ASN A 43 -18.71 1.15 -4.52
CA ASN A 43 -19.17 -0.16 -4.05
C ASN A 43 -20.27 -0.74 -4.96
N GLN A 44 -21.13 0.10 -5.53
CA GLN A 44 -22.13 -0.34 -6.51
C GLN A 44 -21.46 -0.79 -7.81
N ALA A 45 -20.53 0.00 -8.36
CA ALA A 45 -19.78 -0.37 -9.56
C ALA A 45 -19.01 -1.70 -9.38
N GLU A 46 -18.46 -1.96 -8.18
CA GLU A 46 -17.84 -3.26 -7.84
C GLU A 46 -18.87 -4.41 -7.86
N GLN A 47 -20.10 -4.18 -7.39
CA GLN A 47 -21.17 -5.18 -7.44
C GLN A 47 -21.59 -5.46 -8.88
N ASP A 48 -21.84 -4.40 -9.66
CA ASP A 48 -22.24 -4.50 -11.06
C ASP A 48 -21.16 -5.23 -11.89
N GLN A 49 -19.88 -4.90 -11.65
CA GLN A 49 -18.75 -5.59 -12.28
C GLN A 49 -18.76 -7.09 -11.95
N SER A 50 -19.02 -7.47 -10.70
CA SER A 50 -19.06 -8.86 -10.26
C SER A 50 -20.21 -9.63 -10.92
N GLU A 51 -21.38 -9.00 -11.08
CA GLU A 51 -22.54 -9.61 -11.73
C GLU A 51 -22.27 -9.85 -13.22
N ILE A 52 -21.74 -8.86 -13.93
CA ILE A 52 -21.38 -8.98 -15.35
C ILE A 52 -20.28 -10.04 -15.53
N PHE A 53 -19.30 -10.09 -14.63
CA PHE A 53 -18.25 -11.09 -14.63
C PHE A 53 -18.82 -12.51 -14.52
N HIS A 54 -19.70 -12.76 -13.55
CA HIS A 54 -20.32 -14.08 -13.37
C HIS A 54 -21.19 -14.47 -14.56
N MET A 55 -21.95 -13.52 -15.13
CA MET A 55 -22.70 -13.76 -16.36
C MET A 55 -21.76 -14.13 -17.53
N ALA A 56 -20.68 -13.38 -17.73
CA ALA A 56 -19.72 -13.64 -18.81
C ALA A 56 -19.00 -14.99 -18.64
N GLU A 57 -18.68 -15.38 -17.41
CA GLU A 57 -18.11 -16.69 -17.09
C GLU A 57 -19.10 -17.83 -17.38
N GLN A 58 -20.36 -17.70 -16.95
CA GLN A 58 -21.40 -18.70 -17.21
C GLN A 58 -21.69 -18.92 -18.70
N ASN A 59 -21.52 -17.88 -19.52
CA ASN A 59 -21.68 -17.95 -20.97
C ASN A 59 -20.38 -18.37 -21.70
N GLY A 60 -19.30 -18.65 -20.97
CA GLY A 60 -18.01 -19.05 -21.55
C GLY A 60 -17.27 -17.93 -22.27
N TRP A 61 -17.65 -16.67 -22.05
CA TRP A 61 -17.00 -15.49 -22.65
C TRP A 61 -15.79 -15.04 -21.85
N TYR A 62 -15.78 -15.29 -20.54
CA TYR A 62 -14.69 -14.89 -19.65
C TYR A 62 -14.10 -16.11 -18.93
N LEU A 63 -12.77 -16.21 -18.88
CA LEU A 63 -12.07 -17.21 -18.09
C LEU A 63 -11.47 -16.54 -16.85
N ALA A 64 -12.04 -16.86 -15.68
CA ALA A 64 -11.48 -16.40 -14.41
C ALA A 64 -10.11 -17.04 -14.15
N ALA A 65 -9.25 -16.32 -13.43
CA ALA A 65 -8.02 -16.92 -12.93
C ALA A 65 -8.37 -18.08 -11.96
N ASP A 66 -7.66 -19.19 -12.10
CA ASP A 66 -7.84 -20.33 -11.21
C ASP A 66 -7.64 -19.92 -9.75
N LYS A 67 -8.39 -20.57 -8.85
CA LYS A 67 -8.17 -20.42 -7.41
C LYS A 67 -6.74 -20.81 -7.10
N VAL A 68 -5.97 -19.87 -6.53
CA VAL A 68 -4.59 -20.14 -6.15
C VAL A 68 -4.57 -21.15 -4.99
N ASP A 69 -3.59 -22.05 -5.01
CA ASP A 69 -3.37 -22.99 -3.90
C ASP A 69 -3.20 -22.21 -2.58
N PRO A 70 -3.98 -22.52 -1.52
CA PRO A 70 -3.84 -21.90 -0.21
C PRO A 70 -2.41 -21.91 0.34
N GLN A 71 -1.60 -22.93 0.02
CA GLN A 71 -0.20 -23.02 0.41
C GLN A 71 0.65 -21.90 -0.21
N HIS A 72 0.36 -21.52 -1.47
CA HIS A 72 1.04 -20.41 -2.14
C HIS A 72 0.70 -19.06 -1.49
N VAL A 73 -0.56 -18.86 -1.08
CA VAL A 73 -0.97 -17.64 -0.35
C VAL A 73 -0.21 -17.52 0.97
N SER A 74 -0.12 -18.60 1.74
CA SER A 74 0.61 -18.62 3.02
C SER A 74 2.10 -18.30 2.83
N ARG A 75 2.75 -18.92 1.82
CA ARG A 75 4.15 -18.65 1.49
C ARG A 75 4.38 -17.19 1.10
N PHE A 76 3.49 -16.62 0.27
CA PHE A 76 3.57 -15.22 -0.14
C PHE A 76 3.46 -14.27 1.06
N TRP A 77 2.50 -14.50 1.97
CA TRP A 77 2.36 -13.69 3.17
C TRP A 77 3.57 -13.76 4.09
N ASN A 78 4.14 -14.95 4.29
CA ASN A 78 5.36 -15.11 5.08
C ASN A 78 6.54 -14.34 4.46
N PHE A 79 6.72 -14.43 3.13
CA PHE A 79 7.73 -13.66 2.43
C PHE A 79 7.54 -12.15 2.60
N PHE A 80 6.30 -11.67 2.42
CA PHE A 80 5.98 -10.25 2.61
C PHE A 80 6.31 -9.82 4.04
N GLN A 81 5.79 -10.50 5.07
CA GLN A 81 6.06 -10.15 6.47
C GLN A 81 7.56 -10.13 6.80
N GLN A 82 8.34 -11.11 6.33
CA GLN A 82 9.79 -11.15 6.53
C GLN A 82 10.47 -9.94 5.88
N THR A 83 10.12 -9.64 4.62
CA THR A 83 10.71 -8.55 3.85
C THR A 83 10.47 -7.18 4.51
N PHE A 84 9.28 -6.95 5.06
CA PHE A 84 8.95 -5.68 5.72
C PHE A 84 9.42 -5.57 7.18
N GLN A 85 9.63 -6.68 7.89
CA GLN A 85 10.25 -6.67 9.22
C GLN A 85 11.74 -6.34 9.15
N THR A 86 12.46 -6.85 8.14
CA THR A 86 13.87 -6.50 7.94
C THR A 86 14.08 -5.07 7.43
N ALA A 87 13.05 -4.44 6.85
CA ALA A 87 13.11 -3.06 6.37
C ALA A 87 12.93 -1.98 7.48
N GLN A 88 12.60 -2.38 8.72
CA GLN A 88 12.49 -1.48 9.90
C GLN A 88 13.66 -1.61 10.90
N GLN A 89 14.81 -2.10 10.46
CA GLN A 89 16.05 -2.00 11.24
C GLN A 89 16.93 -0.93 10.58
N PRO A 90 17.18 0.23 11.21
CA PRO A 90 18.31 1.05 10.81
C PRO A 90 19.55 0.20 11.07
N THR A 91 20.31 -0.10 10.01
CA THR A 91 21.59 -0.78 10.08
C THR A 91 22.46 -0.11 11.13
N GLY A 92 22.54 -0.73 12.31
CA GLY A 92 23.29 -0.21 13.45
C GLY A 92 24.77 -0.15 13.12
N TYR A 93 25.38 1.00 13.39
CA TYR A 93 26.83 1.14 13.50
C TYR A 93 27.37 0.08 14.48
N GLN A 94 28.27 -0.80 14.03
CA GLN A 94 29.07 -1.63 14.92
C GLN A 94 30.09 -0.73 15.65
N GLY A 95 29.68 -0.27 16.84
CA GLY A 95 30.53 0.43 17.79
C GLY A 95 31.18 -0.53 18.78
N VAL A 96 32.50 -0.44 18.82
CA VAL A 96 33.47 -1.16 19.65
C VAL A 96 33.27 -0.92 21.16
N THR A 97 33.34 -2.01 21.93
CA THR A 97 33.77 -2.18 23.34
C THR A 97 33.11 -1.35 24.46
N GLY A 98 32.17 -2.02 25.14
CA GLY A 98 32.10 -2.27 26.59
C GLY A 98 32.21 -1.13 27.61
N TYR A 99 31.18 -0.98 28.46
CA TYR A 99 31.31 -0.77 29.91
C TYR A 99 30.11 -1.39 30.64
N GLN A 100 30.39 -2.06 31.77
CA GLN A 100 29.42 -2.64 32.70
C GLN A 100 28.61 -1.53 33.41
N TYR A 101 27.32 -1.74 33.62
CA TYR A 101 26.50 -0.85 34.45
C TYR A 101 26.25 -1.44 35.84
N GLN A 102 26.74 -0.72 36.85
CA GLN A 102 26.24 -0.79 38.22
C GLN A 102 25.28 0.40 38.43
N ASN A 103 24.08 0.11 38.94
CA ASN A 103 23.05 1.06 39.38
C ASN A 103 23.62 2.21 40.23
N VAL A 104 23.07 3.44 40.19
CA VAL A 104 21.98 3.96 41.06
C VAL A 104 21.60 5.41 40.64
N GLY A 105 20.31 5.77 40.68
CA GLY A 105 19.88 7.01 41.35
C GLY A 105 19.63 8.30 40.54
N GLN A 106 18.34 8.62 40.38
CA GLN A 106 17.66 9.93 40.56
C GLN A 106 18.48 11.24 40.45
N ASN A 107 17.92 12.22 39.70
CA ASN A 107 17.44 13.52 40.21
C ASN A 107 17.80 14.76 39.36
N MET A 108 16.77 15.58 39.05
CA MET A 108 16.72 17.04 38.82
C MET A 108 17.63 17.78 37.80
N GLY A 109 17.02 18.69 37.02
CA GLY A 109 17.51 20.09 36.95
C GLY A 109 17.82 20.74 35.59
N THR A 110 16.88 21.55 35.08
CA THR A 110 16.98 22.88 34.42
C THR A 110 18.24 23.41 33.67
N SER A 111 17.98 23.90 32.43
CA SER A 111 18.44 25.18 31.81
C SER A 111 19.87 25.31 31.18
N PRO A 112 20.23 26.40 30.44
CA PRO A 112 20.43 26.41 28.98
C PRO A 112 21.84 26.87 28.53
N GLY A 113 22.28 26.57 27.30
CA GLY A 113 23.53 27.16 26.78
C GLY A 113 23.95 26.67 25.40
N GLY A 114 24.22 27.61 24.49
CA GLY A 114 24.50 27.36 23.08
C GLY A 114 25.91 26.88 22.74
N GLY A 115 26.13 26.64 21.44
CA GLY A 115 27.46 26.33 20.91
C GLY A 115 27.46 25.87 19.45
N GLN A 116 27.71 26.83 18.56
CA GLN A 116 28.56 26.75 17.36
C GLN A 116 28.23 25.77 16.20
N ARG A 117 27.93 26.39 15.06
CA ARG A 117 27.95 25.77 13.72
C ARG A 117 29.41 25.65 13.24
N THR A 118 29.80 24.44 12.88
CA THR A 118 31.02 24.09 12.13
C THR A 118 30.54 23.02 11.16
N GLY A 119 30.60 23.16 9.84
CA GLY A 119 31.77 23.38 9.00
C GLY A 119 31.74 22.20 8.01
N GLY A 120 31.81 22.48 6.71
CA GLY A 120 31.24 21.62 5.67
C GLY A 120 31.80 20.20 5.52
N ASN A 121 30.98 19.34 4.94
CA ASN A 121 31.45 18.29 4.04
C ASN A 121 30.35 17.97 3.03
N GLN A 122 30.53 18.41 1.77
CA GLN A 122 29.69 18.00 0.65
C GLN A 122 29.99 16.53 0.34
N PRO A 123 29.00 15.63 0.23
CA PRO A 123 29.24 14.28 -0.26
C PRO A 123 29.66 14.32 -1.73
N GLN A 124 30.88 13.86 -2.04
CA GLN A 124 31.26 13.57 -3.43
C GLN A 124 30.56 12.30 -3.90
N TYR A 125 29.85 12.38 -5.02
CA TYR A 125 29.29 11.22 -5.71
C TYR A 125 30.40 10.44 -6.45
N PRO A 126 30.37 9.09 -6.44
CA PRO A 126 31.29 8.29 -7.24
C PRO A 126 31.10 8.57 -8.73
N LYS A 127 32.22 8.74 -9.46
CA LYS A 127 32.22 8.67 -10.93
C LYS A 127 32.18 7.20 -11.34
N TYR A 128 31.38 6.96 -12.39
CA TYR A 128 30.96 5.68 -12.98
C TYR A 128 31.92 4.49 -12.81
#